data_AF-A0A7I8ER70-F1
#
_entry.id   AF-A0A7I8ER70-F1
#
_cell.length_a   1.000
_cell.length_b   1.000
_cell.length_c   1.000
_cell.angle_alpha   90.00
_cell.angle_beta   90.00
_cell.angle_gamma   90.00
#
_symmetry.space_group_name_H-M   'P 1'
#
loop_
_entity.id
_entity.type
_entity.pdbx_description
1 polymer ?
#
loop_
_entity_poly.entity_id
_entity_poly.type
_entity_poly.pdbx_seq_one_letter_code
_entity_poly.pdbx_strand_id
1 'polypeptide(L)'
;MPVPLSTEQRHTLKARLEGWPTGLRLLALALAGKSERQEIEQMLAEFSGSHRYLLDYFALEVLSSLPEAQQHFLLQTSLLGHVTASLCDAVTGVRNSEQTLREMERSGLFLQALGGEPPWYRYHALFAEALQAQAHKRLGEEALRLCLNRASAWYEQEEMFAEGIEAALVAGTWERAATLMERMLTIQNQPVIQERVTQLRWLETLPEQVLEAHLDLCVHYATALLFILERSSPATMALIEEPLKRAERAYEREGAWGKLGEALSCHAEVARWQGDFPLALRLARRAHAPAGAADALARGQHSDRRDERDAERSTGGGSTVDPGGAATR
;
A
#
# COMPACT_ATOMS: atom_id res chain seq x y z
N MET A 1 9.34 46.83 9.05
CA MET A 1 8.72 46.03 7.97
C MET A 1 8.15 47.01 6.95
N PRO A 2 8.71 47.14 5.73
CA PRO A 2 8.44 48.32 4.90
C PRO A 2 7.19 48.24 4.01
N VAL A 3 6.40 47.14 4.03
CA VAL A 3 5.17 47.03 3.21
C VAL A 3 4.06 46.31 3.99
N PRO A 4 2.81 46.81 3.98
CA PRO A 4 1.67 46.09 4.55
C PRO A 4 1.30 44.90 3.66
N LEU A 5 1.58 43.68 4.15
CA LEU A 5 1.15 42.42 3.51
C LEU A 5 -0.38 42.32 3.49
N SER A 6 -0.96 41.83 2.38
CA SER A 6 -2.40 41.53 2.30
C SER A 6 -2.78 40.37 3.24
N THR A 7 -4.05 40.29 3.63
CA THR A 7 -4.54 39.23 4.53
C THR A 7 -4.32 37.83 3.95
N GLU A 8 -4.45 37.68 2.63
CA GLU A 8 -4.24 36.44 1.90
C GLU A 8 -2.75 36.04 1.89
N GLN A 9 -1.84 36.97 1.61
CA GLN A 9 -0.39 36.73 1.68
C GLN A 9 0.06 36.33 3.08
N ARG A 10 -0.51 36.93 4.13
CA ARG A 10 -0.23 36.54 5.52
C ARG A 10 -0.71 35.12 5.82
N HIS A 11 -1.88 34.74 5.32
CA HIS A 11 -2.41 33.39 5.53
C HIS A 11 -1.56 32.34 4.81
N THR A 12 -1.19 32.57 3.55
CA THR A 12 -0.34 31.66 2.78
C THR A 12 1.06 31.53 3.39
N LEU A 13 1.67 32.65 3.80
CA LEU A 13 2.97 32.62 4.47
C LEU A 13 2.88 31.93 5.84
N LYS A 14 1.84 32.18 6.63
CA LYS A 14 1.66 31.52 7.93
C LYS A 14 1.40 30.02 7.78
N ALA A 15 0.65 29.62 6.77
CA ALA A 15 0.40 28.22 6.45
C ALA A 15 1.68 27.51 5.97
N ARG A 16 2.47 28.13 5.09
CA ARG A 16 3.70 27.53 4.54
C ARG A 16 4.89 27.56 5.48
N LEU A 17 5.03 28.63 6.25
CA LEU A 17 6.09 28.74 7.26
C LEU A 17 5.69 28.01 8.55
N GLU A 18 4.43 27.57 8.71
CA GLU A 18 3.90 26.92 9.92
C GLU A 18 4.27 27.66 11.23
N GLY A 19 4.45 28.98 11.18
CA GLY A 19 4.91 29.78 12.32
C GLY A 19 6.42 29.86 12.54
N TRP A 20 7.25 29.41 11.59
CA TRP A 20 8.72 29.40 11.66
C TRP A 20 9.30 30.83 11.71
N PRO A 21 9.82 31.28 12.87
CA PRO A 21 10.32 32.65 13.03
C PRO A 21 11.57 32.91 12.19
N THR A 22 12.39 31.89 11.94
CA THR A 22 13.60 31.98 11.12
C THR A 22 13.27 32.14 9.65
N GLY A 23 12.19 31.52 9.15
CA GLY A 23 11.71 31.72 7.78
C GLY A 23 11.16 33.12 7.54
N LEU A 24 10.48 33.69 8.54
CA LEU A 24 10.11 35.11 8.52
C LEU A 24 11.34 36.02 8.54
N ARG A 25 12.39 35.65 9.28
CA ARG A 25 13.65 36.41 9.30
C ARG A 25 14.40 36.32 7.97
N LEU A 26 14.41 35.16 7.32
CA LEU A 26 15.00 34.96 6.00
C LEU A 26 14.21 35.68 4.90
N LEU A 27 12.88 35.62 4.95
CA LEU A 27 12.01 36.42 4.10
C LEU A 27 12.26 37.91 4.32
N ALA A 28 12.38 38.34 5.58
CA ALA A 28 12.69 39.73 5.91
C ALA A 28 14.08 40.17 5.40
N LEU A 29 15.09 39.29 5.45
CA LEU A 29 16.42 39.55 4.89
C LEU A 29 16.42 39.61 3.36
N ALA A 30 15.70 38.70 2.70
CA ALA A 30 15.51 38.73 1.26
C ALA A 30 14.82 40.02 0.81
N LEU A 31 13.82 40.48 1.59
CA LEU A 31 13.09 41.73 1.35
C LEU A 31 13.88 42.99 1.74
N ALA A 32 14.87 42.90 2.62
CA ALA A 32 15.60 44.06 3.16
C ALA A 32 16.42 44.82 2.11
N GLY A 33 16.72 44.20 0.97
CA GLY A 33 17.45 44.82 -0.15
C GLY A 33 16.56 45.39 -1.26
N LYS A 34 15.23 45.34 -1.13
CA LYS A 34 14.28 45.74 -2.18
C LYS A 34 13.44 46.92 -1.74
N SER A 35 13.36 47.94 -2.59
CA SER A 35 12.68 49.21 -2.30
C SER A 35 11.40 49.38 -3.10
N GLU A 36 11.23 48.64 -4.20
CA GLU A 36 10.07 48.76 -5.07
C GLU A 36 8.95 47.80 -4.67
N ARG A 37 7.74 48.33 -4.56
CA ARG A 37 6.53 47.57 -4.17
C ARG A 37 6.27 46.38 -5.09
N GLN A 38 6.55 46.54 -6.37
CA GLN A 38 6.34 45.51 -7.39
C GLN A 38 7.33 44.36 -7.23
N GLU A 39 8.60 44.64 -6.89
CA GLU A 39 9.58 43.60 -6.59
C GLU A 39 9.27 42.84 -5.28
N ILE A 40 8.68 43.53 -4.31
CA ILE A 40 8.25 42.93 -3.03
C ILE A 40 7.04 42.04 -3.24
N GLU A 41 6.02 42.50 -3.97
CA GLU A 41 4.84 41.71 -4.33
C GLU A 41 5.22 40.50 -5.20
N GLN A 42 6.16 40.67 -6.13
CA GLN A 42 6.71 39.61 -6.95
C GLN A 42 7.52 38.61 -6.12
N MET A 43 8.40 39.05 -5.20
CA MET A 43 9.09 38.13 -4.29
C MET A 43 8.11 37.37 -3.38
N LEU A 44 7.06 38.02 -2.88
CA LEU A 44 6.04 37.35 -2.05
C LEU A 44 5.24 36.33 -2.85
N ALA A 45 4.92 36.62 -4.12
CA ALA A 45 4.30 35.70 -5.06
C ALA A 45 5.25 34.56 -5.46
N GLU A 46 6.54 34.82 -5.58
CA GLU A 46 7.56 33.82 -5.90
C GLU A 46 7.93 32.94 -4.69
N PHE A 47 7.91 33.50 -3.49
CA PHE A 47 8.05 32.75 -2.24
C PHE A 47 6.82 31.87 -1.98
N SER A 48 5.65 32.27 -2.48
CA SER A 48 4.42 31.49 -2.43
C SER A 48 4.20 30.55 -3.63
N GLY A 49 4.92 30.72 -4.75
CA GLY A 49 4.65 29.95 -5.98
C GLY A 49 5.86 29.34 -6.70
N SER A 50 7.08 29.84 -6.53
CA SER A 50 8.14 29.68 -7.56
C SER A 50 9.56 29.38 -7.06
N HIS A 51 9.91 29.62 -5.79
CA HIS A 51 11.29 29.45 -5.28
C HIS A 51 11.45 28.27 -4.32
N ARG A 52 11.03 27.08 -4.73
CA ARG A 52 11.53 25.83 -4.14
C ARG A 52 13.07 25.82 -4.08
N TYR A 53 13.72 26.39 -5.11
CA TYR A 53 15.19 26.53 -5.19
C TYR A 53 15.83 27.34 -4.06
N LEU A 54 15.23 28.45 -3.61
CA LEU A 54 15.79 29.22 -2.49
C LEU A 54 15.66 28.44 -1.19
N LEU A 55 14.52 27.78 -0.98
CA LEU A 55 14.27 26.96 0.20
C LEU A 55 15.19 25.74 0.24
N ASP A 56 15.39 25.08 -0.91
CA ASP A 56 16.33 23.97 -1.08
C ASP A 56 17.77 24.42 -0.79
N TYR A 57 18.17 25.60 -1.28
CA TYR A 57 19.48 26.18 -1.00
C TYR A 57 19.68 26.46 0.50
N PHE A 58 18.69 27.07 1.17
CA PHE A 58 18.78 27.32 2.60
C PHE A 58 18.79 26.02 3.41
N ALA A 59 17.96 25.05 3.06
CA ALA A 59 17.95 23.74 3.69
C ALA A 59 19.32 23.07 3.56
N LEU A 60 19.96 23.18 2.40
CA LEU A 60 21.31 22.73 2.15
C LEU A 60 22.36 23.44 3.00
N GLU A 61 22.31 24.77 3.09
CA GLU A 61 23.27 25.56 3.85
C GLU A 61 23.15 25.27 5.35
N VAL A 62 21.93 25.23 5.86
CA VAL A 62 21.64 24.90 7.27
C VAL A 62 22.07 23.47 7.57
N LEU A 63 21.73 22.50 6.72
CA LEU A 63 22.19 21.12 6.86
C LEU A 63 23.72 21.05 6.87
N SER A 64 24.40 21.75 5.96
CA SER A 64 25.86 21.75 5.84
C SER A 64 26.55 22.39 7.05
N SER A 65 25.87 23.27 7.78
CA SER A 65 26.38 23.88 9.02
C SER A 65 26.32 22.96 10.24
N LEU A 66 25.57 21.85 10.18
CA LEU A 66 25.47 20.89 11.27
C LEU A 66 26.69 19.95 11.33
N PRO A 67 27.04 19.42 12.52
CA PRO A 67 27.95 18.29 12.64
C PRO A 67 27.54 17.10 11.77
N GLU A 68 28.52 16.39 11.20
CA GLU A 68 28.28 15.28 10.26
C GLU A 68 27.34 14.20 10.82
N ALA A 69 27.46 13.87 12.10
CA ALA A 69 26.57 12.92 12.77
C ALA A 69 25.09 13.36 12.75
N GLN A 70 24.82 14.65 12.96
CA GLN A 70 23.46 15.19 12.92
C GLN A 70 22.93 15.25 11.49
N GLN A 71 23.78 15.59 10.51
CA GLN A 71 23.40 15.51 9.11
C GLN A 71 22.99 14.10 8.73
N HIS A 72 23.81 13.10 9.07
CA HIS A 72 23.53 11.70 8.75
C HIS A 72 22.25 11.22 9.41
N PHE A 73 22.02 11.57 10.67
CA PHE A 73 20.78 11.27 11.40
C PHE A 73 19.53 11.81 10.70
N LEU A 74 19.54 13.09 10.29
CA LEU A 74 18.41 13.72 9.60
C LEU A 74 18.15 13.03 8.25
N LEU A 75 19.19 12.75 7.48
CA LEU A 75 19.06 12.12 6.17
C LEU A 75 18.54 10.67 6.25
N GLN A 76 18.95 9.91 7.27
CA GLN A 76 18.49 8.53 7.45
C GLN A 76 17.00 8.43 7.86
N THR A 77 16.48 9.48 8.50
CA THR A 77 15.13 9.45 9.08
C THR A 77 14.15 10.37 8.36
N SER A 78 14.59 11.19 7.41
CA SER A 78 13.74 12.16 6.68
C SER A 78 12.66 11.55 5.79
N LEU A 79 12.78 10.27 5.44
CA LEU A 79 11.75 9.56 4.68
C LEU A 79 10.58 9.09 5.56
N LEU A 80 10.70 9.22 6.89
CA LEU A 80 9.67 8.85 7.85
C LEU A 80 8.79 10.08 8.14
N GLY A 81 7.47 9.94 8.05
CA GLY A 81 6.55 11.05 8.28
C GLY A 81 6.56 11.55 9.74
N HIS A 82 6.61 10.60 10.67
CA HIS A 82 6.70 10.86 12.11
C HIS A 82 7.80 9.99 12.72
N VAL A 83 8.56 10.57 13.65
CA VAL A 83 9.67 9.89 14.30
C VAL A 83 9.59 9.97 15.81
N THR A 84 10.03 8.92 16.47
CA THR A 84 10.26 8.88 17.93
C THR A 84 11.62 8.26 18.20
N ALA A 85 12.13 8.38 19.43
CA ALA A 85 13.50 7.99 19.77
C ALA A 85 13.79 6.52 19.45
N SER A 86 12.90 5.60 19.82
CA SER A 86 13.08 4.16 19.57
C SER A 86 13.06 3.80 18.09
N LEU A 87 12.21 4.45 17.29
CA LEU A 87 12.20 4.30 15.83
C LEU A 87 13.51 4.83 15.21
N CYS A 88 13.98 6.00 15.65
CA CYS A 88 15.25 6.56 15.19
C CYS A 88 16.43 5.63 15.54
N ASP A 89 16.46 5.06 16.75
CA ASP A 89 17.48 4.09 17.15
C ASP A 89 17.45 2.84 16.24
N ALA A 90 16.26 2.31 15.96
CA ALA A 90 16.08 1.15 15.09
C ALA A 90 16.58 1.40 13.65
N VAL A 91 16.31 2.58 13.10
CA VAL A 91 16.65 2.95 11.71
C VAL A 91 18.13 3.27 11.56
N THR A 92 18.64 4.14 12.43
CA THR A 92 20.02 4.64 12.36
C THR A 92 21.04 3.62 12.88
N GLY A 93 20.62 2.70 13.77
CA GLY A 93 21.50 1.77 14.47
C GLY A 93 22.31 2.43 15.60
N VAL A 94 22.04 3.72 15.88
CA VAL A 94 22.62 4.47 17.00
C VAL A 94 21.75 4.25 18.23
N ARG A 95 22.32 4.43 19.43
CA ARG A 95 21.57 4.43 20.69
C ARG A 95 21.40 5.86 21.18
N ASN A 96 20.32 6.13 21.91
CA ASN A 96 20.02 7.42 22.55
C ASN A 96 19.64 8.52 21.55
N SER A 97 18.93 8.19 20.47
CA SER A 97 18.37 9.16 19.53
C SER A 97 17.47 10.20 20.20
N GLU A 98 16.97 9.93 21.41
CA GLU A 98 16.22 10.90 22.22
C GLU A 98 16.99 12.20 22.44
N GLN A 99 18.29 12.13 22.74
CA GLN A 99 19.10 13.33 22.95
C GLN A 99 19.21 14.13 21.64
N THR A 100 19.50 13.44 20.53
CA THR A 100 19.61 14.06 19.20
C THR A 100 18.28 14.72 18.79
N LEU A 101 17.14 14.05 18.99
CA LEU A 101 15.82 14.61 18.69
C LEU A 101 15.54 15.87 19.53
N ARG A 102 15.85 15.85 20.84
CA ARG A 102 15.68 17.03 21.71
C ARG A 102 16.60 18.19 21.31
N GLU A 103 17.84 17.92 20.92
CA GLU A 103 18.77 18.95 20.43
C GLU A 103 18.27 19.56 19.11
N MET A 104 17.79 18.72 18.18
CA MET A 104 17.25 19.16 16.90
C MET A 104 15.94 19.95 17.07
N GLU A 105 15.06 19.55 17.97
CA GLU A 105 13.83 20.28 18.29
C GLU A 105 14.14 21.65 18.92
N ARG A 106 15.07 21.71 19.87
CA ARG A 106 15.53 22.98 20.48
C ARG A 106 16.15 23.96 19.49
N SER A 107 16.75 23.46 18.41
CA SER A 107 17.30 24.32 17.35
C SER A 107 16.19 25.07 16.58
N GLY A 108 14.95 24.55 16.58
CA GLY A 108 13.80 25.14 15.89
C GLY A 108 13.94 25.14 14.35
N LEU A 109 14.78 24.26 13.80
CA LEU A 109 15.06 24.20 12.36
C LEU A 109 14.31 23.05 11.69
N PHE A 110 14.60 21.80 12.07
CA PHE A 110 14.16 20.63 11.30
C PHE A 110 12.95 19.90 11.87
N LEU A 111 12.86 19.81 13.21
CA LEU A 111 11.89 18.97 13.90
C LEU A 111 10.96 19.78 14.79
N GLN A 112 9.70 19.37 14.81
CA GLN A 112 8.68 19.87 15.72
C GLN A 112 8.11 18.72 16.54
N ALA A 113 8.04 18.90 17.86
CA ALA A 113 7.33 17.98 18.73
C ALA A 113 5.81 18.03 18.49
N LEU A 114 5.19 16.86 18.35
CA LEU A 114 3.74 16.68 18.24
C LEU A 114 3.06 16.42 19.59
N GLY A 115 3.85 16.17 20.64
CA GLY A 115 3.37 15.78 21.97
C GLY A 115 3.35 14.26 22.17
N GLY A 116 2.81 13.83 23.31
CA GLY A 116 2.78 12.42 23.75
C GLY A 116 3.94 12.02 24.66
N GLU A 117 3.80 10.85 25.30
CA GLU A 117 4.84 10.20 26.09
C GLU A 117 5.00 8.75 25.63
N PRO A 118 6.13 8.36 25.00
CA PRO A 118 7.25 9.22 24.57
C PRO A 118 6.84 10.22 23.47
N PRO A 119 7.56 11.35 23.32
CA PRO A 119 7.20 12.37 22.33
C PRO A 119 7.39 11.86 20.91
N TRP A 120 6.44 12.21 20.05
CA TRP A 120 6.57 12.11 18.60
C TRP A 120 7.05 13.44 18.02
N TYR A 121 7.83 13.36 16.95
CA TYR A 121 8.33 14.50 16.22
C TYR A 121 7.93 14.38 14.75
N ARG A 122 7.67 15.51 14.12
CA ARG A 122 7.54 15.61 12.66
C ARG A 122 8.63 16.49 12.09
N TYR A 123 9.05 16.17 10.88
CA TYR A 123 9.85 17.09 10.08
C TYR A 123 8.99 18.29 9.69
N HIS A 124 9.56 19.48 9.79
CA HIS A 124 8.95 20.67 9.19
C HIS A 124 8.82 20.46 7.68
N ALA A 125 7.62 20.66 7.14
CA ALA A 125 7.32 20.41 5.72
C ALA A 125 8.31 21.11 4.77
N LEU A 126 8.80 22.29 5.19
CA LEU A 126 9.81 23.06 4.47
C LEU A 126 11.13 22.31 4.24
N PHE A 127 11.59 21.55 5.23
CA PHE A 127 12.86 20.84 5.18
C PHE A 127 12.69 19.38 4.76
N ALA A 128 11.51 18.79 4.96
CA ALA A 128 11.26 17.38 4.68
C ALA A 128 11.63 17.02 3.22
N GLU A 129 11.11 17.76 2.24
CA GLU A 129 11.40 17.50 0.82
C GLU A 129 12.88 17.69 0.46
N ALA A 130 13.51 18.75 1.00
CA ALA A 130 14.92 19.02 0.76
C ALA A 130 15.83 17.95 1.38
N LEU A 131 15.53 17.53 2.62
CA LEU A 131 16.24 16.45 3.32
C LEU A 131 16.09 15.13 2.56
N GLN A 132 14.88 14.79 2.11
CA GLN A 132 14.66 13.59 1.30
C GLN A 132 15.48 13.63 0.01
N ALA A 133 15.46 14.75 -0.73
CA ALA A 133 16.27 14.91 -1.93
C ALA A 133 17.77 14.78 -1.65
N GLN A 134 18.26 15.30 -0.53
CA GLN A 134 19.65 15.12 -0.11
C GLN A 134 19.97 13.69 0.35
N ALA A 135 19.00 13.01 0.96
CA ALA A 135 19.16 11.65 1.42
C ALA A 135 19.38 10.72 0.21
N HIS A 136 18.57 10.88 -0.84
CA HIS A 136 18.75 10.15 -2.11
C HIS A 136 20.11 10.43 -2.74
N LYS A 137 20.56 11.69 -2.75
CA LYS A 137 21.84 12.08 -3.34
C LYS A 137 23.07 11.61 -2.56
N ARG A 138 23.02 11.65 -1.22
CA ARG A 138 24.19 11.43 -0.36
C ARG A 138 24.30 10.01 0.18
N LEU A 139 23.17 9.40 0.56
CA LEU A 139 23.15 8.04 1.10
C LEU A 139 22.97 7.00 0.00
N GLY A 140 22.22 7.35 -1.05
CA GLY A 140 21.88 6.44 -2.15
C GLY A 140 20.72 5.50 -1.82
N GLU A 141 20.09 4.95 -2.87
CA GLU A 141 18.86 4.15 -2.75
C GLU A 141 19.01 2.92 -1.85
N GLU A 142 20.16 2.26 -1.87
CA GLU A 142 20.36 1.03 -1.10
C GLU A 142 20.36 1.30 0.41
N ALA A 143 21.02 2.38 0.84
CA ALA A 143 21.05 2.78 2.25
C ALA A 143 19.66 3.23 2.72
N LEU A 144 18.94 4.00 1.89
CA LEU A 144 17.57 4.43 2.21
C LEU A 144 16.60 3.25 2.31
N ARG A 145 16.70 2.30 1.38
CA ARG A 145 15.93 1.06 1.43
C ARG A 145 16.19 0.28 2.71
N LEU A 146 17.44 0.21 3.17
CA LEU A 146 17.77 -0.41 4.46
C LEU A 146 17.14 0.33 5.64
N CYS A 147 17.18 1.67 5.64
CA CYS A 147 16.53 2.50 6.66
C CYS A 147 15.02 2.27 6.71
N LEU A 148 14.34 2.27 5.56
CA LEU A 148 12.90 2.01 5.47
C LEU A 148 12.52 0.59 5.88
N ASN A 149 13.35 -0.42 5.55
CA ASN A 149 13.13 -1.79 6.01
C ASN A 149 13.22 -1.92 7.53
N ARG A 150 14.19 -1.24 8.15
CA ARG A 150 14.30 -1.19 9.61
C ARG A 150 13.11 -0.48 10.25
N ALA A 151 12.65 0.63 9.64
CA ALA A 151 11.44 1.32 10.08
C ALA A 151 10.22 0.40 9.98
N SER A 152 10.04 -0.28 8.85
CA SER A 152 8.96 -1.23 8.64
C SER A 152 8.98 -2.37 9.67
N ALA A 153 10.16 -2.89 10.03
CA ALA A 153 10.33 -3.90 11.07
C ALA A 153 9.97 -3.37 12.47
N TRP A 154 10.36 -2.14 12.77
CA TRP A 154 10.01 -1.50 14.03
C TRP A 154 8.49 -1.25 14.13
N TYR A 155 7.86 -0.72 13.08
CA TYR A 155 6.42 -0.48 13.06
C TYR A 155 5.61 -1.77 13.24
N GLU A 156 6.07 -2.89 12.67
CA GLU A 156 5.46 -4.20 12.90
C GLU A 156 5.51 -4.62 14.38
N GLN A 157 6.62 -4.35 15.09
CA GLN A 157 6.76 -4.67 16.51
C GLN A 157 5.86 -3.82 17.40
N GLU A 158 5.57 -2.59 16.98
CA GLU A 158 4.66 -1.66 17.68
C GLU A 158 3.20 -1.78 17.20
N GLU A 159 2.88 -2.82 16.42
CA GLU A 159 1.53 -3.07 15.85
C GLU A 159 0.99 -1.94 14.95
N MET A 160 1.88 -1.05 14.48
CA MET A 160 1.60 0.05 13.55
C MET A 160 1.65 -0.44 12.09
N PHE A 161 0.75 -1.35 11.72
CA PHE A 161 0.81 -2.04 10.43
C PHE A 161 0.73 -1.10 9.23
N ALA A 162 -0.09 -0.04 9.30
CA ALA A 162 -0.26 0.89 8.19
C ALA A 162 1.06 1.59 7.83
N GLU A 163 1.75 2.13 8.84
CA GLU A 163 3.05 2.78 8.70
C GLU A 163 4.13 1.77 8.26
N GLY A 164 4.06 0.54 8.78
CA GLY A 164 4.94 -0.55 8.39
C GLY A 164 4.81 -0.94 6.91
N ILE A 165 3.58 -1.00 6.40
CA ILE A 165 3.25 -1.27 5.00
C ILE A 165 3.76 -0.12 4.11
N GLU A 166 3.48 1.13 4.47
CA GLU A 166 3.96 2.30 3.73
C GLU A 166 5.48 2.32 3.60
N ALA A 167 6.19 2.10 4.72
CA ALA A 167 7.64 2.05 4.72
C ALA A 167 8.17 0.94 3.78
N ALA A 168 7.55 -0.23 3.78
CA ALA A 168 7.93 -1.34 2.90
C ALA A 168 7.62 -1.07 1.42
N LEU A 169 6.51 -0.39 1.11
CA LEU A 169 6.16 0.01 -0.25
C LEU A 169 7.14 1.06 -0.79
N VAL A 170 7.46 2.09 0.00
CA VAL A 170 8.46 3.11 -0.36
C VAL A 170 9.85 2.49 -0.53
N ALA A 171 10.19 1.48 0.26
CA ALA A 171 11.44 0.73 0.13
C ALA A 171 11.51 -0.18 -1.11
N GLY A 172 10.38 -0.41 -1.80
CA GLY A 172 10.26 -1.40 -2.86
C GLY A 172 10.44 -2.85 -2.36
N THR A 173 10.23 -3.11 -1.07
CA THR A 173 10.26 -4.47 -0.49
C THR A 173 8.87 -5.08 -0.50
N TRP A 174 8.42 -5.43 -1.71
CA TRP A 174 7.06 -5.86 -2.00
C TRP A 174 6.59 -7.05 -1.17
N GLU A 175 7.43 -8.08 -1.04
CA GLU A 175 7.13 -9.29 -0.26
C GLU A 175 6.83 -8.96 1.21
N ARG A 176 7.60 -8.04 1.79
CA ARG A 176 7.40 -7.59 3.16
C ARG A 176 6.10 -6.81 3.29
N ALA A 177 5.82 -5.90 2.35
CA ALA A 177 4.57 -5.15 2.33
C ALA A 177 3.37 -6.09 2.27
N ALA A 178 3.41 -7.10 1.37
CA ALA A 178 2.36 -8.09 1.23
C ALA A 178 2.16 -8.92 2.51
N THR A 179 3.25 -9.41 3.12
CA THR A 179 3.19 -10.16 4.39
C THR A 179 2.56 -9.31 5.52
N LEU A 180 2.89 -8.02 5.61
CA LEU A 180 2.30 -7.13 6.61
C LEU A 180 0.82 -6.87 6.34
N MET A 181 0.42 -6.74 5.07
CA MET A 181 -0.99 -6.64 4.71
C MET A 181 -1.77 -7.88 5.16
N GLU A 182 -1.28 -9.09 4.88
CA GLU A 182 -1.93 -10.34 5.29
C GLU A 182 -2.08 -10.46 6.81
N ARG A 183 -1.04 -10.05 7.56
CA ARG A 183 -1.07 -9.98 9.03
C ARG A 183 -2.13 -9.00 9.51
N MET A 184 -2.17 -7.80 8.92
CA MET A 184 -3.16 -6.79 9.25
C MET A 184 -4.60 -7.30 9.00
N LEU A 185 -4.85 -8.01 7.90
CA LEU A 185 -6.14 -8.61 7.59
C LEU A 185 -6.55 -9.68 8.60
N THR A 186 -5.60 -10.47 9.08
CA THR A 186 -5.85 -11.52 10.09
C THR A 186 -6.26 -10.93 11.44
N ILE A 187 -5.70 -9.77 11.81
CA ILE A 187 -5.97 -9.10 13.08
C ILE A 187 -7.24 -8.26 13.00
N GLN A 188 -7.43 -7.54 11.88
CA GLN A 188 -8.56 -6.66 11.65
C GLN A 188 -9.70 -7.40 10.94
N ASN A 189 -10.53 -8.10 11.70
CA ASN A 189 -11.68 -8.87 11.17
C ASN A 189 -12.67 -8.05 10.31
N GLN A 190 -12.66 -6.71 10.38
CA GLN A 190 -13.54 -5.82 9.60
C GLN A 190 -12.86 -4.43 9.42
N PRO A 191 -12.32 -4.07 8.25
CA PRO A 191 -11.84 -2.72 8.05
C PRO A 191 -12.99 -1.71 7.93
N VAL A 192 -12.79 -0.50 8.46
CA VAL A 192 -13.67 0.65 8.24
C VAL A 192 -13.58 1.07 6.76
N ILE A 193 -14.61 1.69 6.18
CA ILE A 193 -14.61 2.10 4.76
C ILE A 193 -13.36 2.93 4.39
N GLN A 194 -12.89 3.78 5.31
CA GLN A 194 -11.73 4.64 5.12
C GLN A 194 -10.42 3.85 4.98
N GLU A 195 -10.31 2.72 5.68
CA GLU A 195 -9.16 1.81 5.58
C GLU A 195 -9.15 1.08 4.23
N ARG A 196 -10.32 0.83 3.62
CA ARG A 196 -10.40 0.12 2.34
C ARG A 196 -9.78 0.89 1.17
N VAL A 197 -9.92 2.22 1.13
CA VAL A 197 -9.32 3.05 0.05
C VAL A 197 -7.79 3.02 0.15
N THR A 198 -7.26 3.15 1.36
CA THR A 198 -5.81 3.06 1.62
C THR A 198 -5.29 1.66 1.27
N GLN A 199 -6.00 0.61 1.68
CA GLN A 199 -5.68 -0.78 1.35
C GLN A 199 -5.70 -1.02 -0.17
N LEU A 200 -6.70 -0.49 -0.88
CA LEU A 200 -6.78 -0.63 -2.34
C LEU A 200 -5.57 0.01 -3.01
N ARG A 201 -5.23 1.25 -2.65
CA ARG A 201 -4.02 1.94 -3.16
C ARG A 201 -2.75 1.12 -2.89
N TRP A 202 -2.62 0.54 -1.70
CA TRP A 202 -1.47 -0.31 -1.37
C TRP A 202 -1.40 -1.55 -2.27
N LEU A 203 -2.52 -2.22 -2.48
CA LEU A 203 -2.61 -3.40 -3.36
C LEU A 203 -2.28 -3.05 -4.81
N GLU A 204 -2.75 -1.89 -5.30
CA GLU A 204 -2.44 -1.37 -6.64
C GLU A 204 -0.96 -0.97 -6.79
N THR A 205 -0.24 -0.75 -5.69
CA THR A 205 1.19 -0.44 -5.70
C THR A 205 2.06 -1.70 -5.82
N LEU A 206 1.53 -2.87 -5.46
CA LEU A 206 2.29 -4.13 -5.52
C LEU A 206 2.50 -4.58 -6.98
N PRO A 207 3.68 -5.10 -7.34
CA PRO A 207 3.87 -5.78 -8.61
C PRO A 207 2.90 -6.95 -8.74
N GLU A 208 2.37 -7.16 -9.95
CA GLU A 208 1.42 -8.23 -10.23
C GLU A 208 1.92 -9.57 -9.70
N GLN A 209 3.17 -9.95 -9.99
CA GLN A 209 3.74 -11.24 -9.56
C GLN A 209 3.71 -11.46 -8.04
N VAL A 210 3.84 -10.40 -7.25
CA VAL A 210 3.77 -10.47 -5.79
C VAL A 210 2.33 -10.64 -5.35
N LEU A 211 1.41 -9.84 -5.89
CA LEU A 211 -0.02 -9.98 -5.61
C LEU A 211 -0.51 -11.40 -5.97
N GLU A 212 -0.05 -11.96 -7.09
CA GLU A 212 -0.39 -13.32 -7.53
C GLU A 212 0.11 -14.41 -6.59
N ALA A 213 1.22 -14.18 -5.90
CA ALA A 213 1.80 -15.12 -4.93
C ALA A 213 1.03 -15.11 -3.58
N HIS A 214 0.37 -14.00 -3.26
CA HIS A 214 -0.35 -13.77 -2.01
C HIS A 214 -1.87 -13.91 -2.21
N LEU A 215 -2.36 -15.15 -2.14
CA LEU A 215 -3.75 -15.49 -2.45
C LEU A 215 -4.77 -14.80 -1.54
N ASP A 216 -4.44 -14.62 -0.25
CA ASP A 216 -5.31 -13.93 0.71
C ASP A 216 -5.49 -12.45 0.31
N LEU A 217 -4.43 -11.82 -0.21
CA LEU A 217 -4.50 -10.45 -0.74
C LEU A 217 -5.30 -10.37 -2.03
N CYS A 218 -5.25 -11.38 -2.90
CA CYS A 218 -6.09 -11.45 -4.08
C CYS A 218 -7.59 -11.47 -3.73
N VAL A 219 -7.99 -12.29 -2.75
CA VAL A 219 -9.38 -12.35 -2.26
C VAL A 219 -9.78 -11.04 -1.58
N HIS A 220 -8.88 -10.44 -0.80
CA HIS A 220 -9.13 -9.16 -0.16
C HIS A 220 -9.27 -8.02 -1.18
N TYR A 221 -8.41 -7.98 -2.20
CA TYR A 221 -8.46 -7.02 -3.30
C TYR A 221 -9.80 -7.14 -4.05
N ALA A 222 -10.19 -8.35 -4.43
CA ALA A 222 -11.49 -8.63 -5.04
C ALA A 222 -12.66 -8.11 -4.19
N THR A 223 -12.60 -8.35 -2.88
CA THR A 223 -13.61 -7.90 -1.93
C THR A 223 -13.62 -6.37 -1.82
N ALA A 224 -12.47 -5.72 -1.72
CA ALA A 224 -12.35 -4.27 -1.65
C ALA A 224 -12.94 -3.58 -2.90
N LEU A 225 -12.64 -4.10 -4.09
CA LEU A 225 -13.19 -3.62 -5.36
C LEU A 225 -14.71 -3.69 -5.39
N LEU A 226 -15.32 -4.77 -4.86
CA LEU A 226 -16.78 -4.87 -4.75
C LEU A 226 -17.41 -3.77 -3.88
N PHE A 227 -16.70 -3.27 -2.88
CA PHE A 227 -17.23 -2.22 -2.00
C PHE A 227 -16.97 -0.80 -2.51
N ILE A 228 -15.93 -0.60 -3.30
CA ILE A 228 -15.46 0.74 -3.70
C ILE A 228 -15.90 1.09 -5.13
N LEU A 229 -15.79 0.15 -6.07
CA LEU A 229 -16.06 0.42 -7.48
C LEU A 229 -17.53 0.18 -7.84
N GLU A 230 -17.92 0.69 -9.01
CA GLU A 230 -19.24 0.43 -9.58
C GLU A 230 -19.41 -1.07 -9.88
N ARG A 231 -20.17 -1.74 -9.01
CA ARG A 231 -20.41 -3.20 -9.00
C ARG A 231 -21.01 -3.74 -10.29
N SER A 232 -21.69 -2.88 -11.05
CA SER A 232 -22.37 -3.23 -12.30
C SER A 232 -21.45 -3.15 -13.53
N SER A 233 -20.23 -2.61 -13.39
CA SER A 233 -19.30 -2.45 -14.52
C SER A 233 -18.69 -3.80 -14.91
N PRO A 234 -18.84 -4.25 -16.17
CA PRO A 234 -18.21 -5.49 -16.65
C PRO A 234 -16.69 -5.50 -16.50
N ALA A 235 -16.05 -4.33 -16.59
CA ALA A 235 -14.60 -4.19 -16.42
C ALA A 235 -14.16 -4.49 -14.99
N THR A 236 -14.88 -3.96 -13.99
CA THR A 236 -14.63 -4.26 -12.57
C THR A 236 -14.72 -5.75 -12.30
N MET A 237 -15.70 -6.43 -12.89
CA MET A 237 -15.92 -7.85 -12.65
C MET A 237 -14.85 -8.73 -13.28
N ALA A 238 -14.38 -8.39 -14.48
CA ALA A 238 -13.27 -9.09 -15.12
C ALA A 238 -11.97 -9.01 -14.28
N LEU A 239 -11.74 -7.88 -13.60
CA LEU A 239 -10.58 -7.69 -12.71
C LEU A 239 -10.67 -8.55 -11.44
N ILE A 240 -11.88 -8.94 -11.01
CA ILE A 240 -12.13 -9.68 -9.77
C ILE A 240 -12.14 -11.20 -10.00
N GLU A 241 -12.69 -11.65 -11.12
CA GLU A 241 -13.05 -13.06 -11.32
C GLU A 241 -11.84 -13.99 -11.42
N GLU A 242 -10.79 -13.62 -12.17
CA GLU A 242 -9.60 -14.46 -12.31
C GLU A 242 -8.78 -14.61 -11.02
N PRO A 243 -8.49 -13.52 -10.27
CA PRO A 243 -7.86 -13.64 -8.96
C PRO A 243 -8.63 -14.55 -7.99
N LEU A 244 -9.96 -14.43 -7.93
CA LEU A 244 -10.80 -15.29 -7.09
C LEU A 244 -10.71 -16.76 -7.51
N LYS A 245 -10.89 -17.07 -8.80
CA LYS A 245 -10.78 -18.45 -9.32
C LYS A 245 -9.40 -19.06 -9.07
N ARG A 246 -8.35 -18.24 -9.07
CA ARG A 246 -6.98 -18.70 -8.77
C ARG A 246 -6.84 -19.06 -7.30
N ALA A 247 -7.31 -18.19 -6.41
CA ALA A 247 -7.33 -18.45 -4.96
C ALA A 247 -8.14 -19.70 -4.62
N GLU A 248 -9.34 -19.86 -5.19
CA GLU A 248 -10.17 -21.07 -5.03
C GLU A 248 -9.43 -22.35 -5.41
N ARG A 249 -8.81 -22.39 -6.60
CA ARG A 249 -8.05 -23.54 -7.08
C ARG A 249 -6.84 -23.86 -6.21
N ALA A 250 -6.25 -22.86 -5.55
CA ALA A 250 -5.11 -23.05 -4.67
C ALA A 250 -5.55 -23.55 -3.29
N TYR A 251 -6.55 -22.92 -2.66
CA TYR A 251 -7.10 -23.37 -1.39
C TYR A 251 -7.68 -24.79 -1.46
N GLU A 252 -8.29 -25.16 -2.59
CA GLU A 252 -8.76 -26.53 -2.82
C GLU A 252 -7.60 -27.54 -2.88
N ARG A 253 -6.46 -27.18 -3.50
CA ARG A 253 -5.25 -28.03 -3.53
C ARG A 253 -4.57 -28.14 -2.16
N GLU A 254 -4.61 -27.07 -1.36
CA GLU A 254 -3.99 -27.00 -0.04
C GLU A 254 -4.89 -27.57 1.07
N GLY A 255 -6.16 -27.88 0.78
CA GLY A 255 -7.14 -28.33 1.77
C GLY A 255 -7.54 -27.22 2.76
N ALA A 256 -7.36 -25.95 2.39
CA ALA A 256 -7.70 -24.78 3.21
C ALA A 256 -9.22 -24.48 3.11
N TRP A 257 -10.06 -25.40 3.59
CA TRP A 257 -11.52 -25.36 3.38
C TRP A 257 -12.21 -24.09 3.90
N GLY A 258 -11.73 -23.51 5.01
CA GLY A 258 -12.26 -22.24 5.51
C GLY A 258 -12.06 -21.10 4.52
N LYS A 259 -10.82 -20.91 4.05
CA LYS A 259 -10.46 -19.90 3.05
C LYS A 259 -11.15 -20.14 1.70
N LEU A 260 -11.28 -21.40 1.29
CA LEU A 260 -12.04 -21.77 0.09
C LEU A 260 -13.51 -21.34 0.21
N GLY A 261 -14.14 -21.55 1.37
CA GLY A 261 -15.52 -21.12 1.61
C GLY A 261 -15.71 -19.61 1.51
N GLU A 262 -14.77 -18.84 2.06
CA GLU A 262 -14.76 -17.37 1.97
C GLU A 262 -14.61 -16.88 0.51
N ALA A 263 -13.62 -17.41 -0.22
CA ALA A 263 -13.40 -17.07 -1.63
C ALA A 263 -14.61 -17.40 -2.50
N LEU A 264 -15.19 -18.60 -2.34
CA LEU A 264 -16.39 -19.03 -3.06
C LEU A 264 -17.62 -18.17 -2.72
N SER A 265 -17.73 -17.70 -1.46
CA SER A 265 -18.81 -16.80 -1.05
C SER A 265 -18.68 -15.42 -1.71
N CYS A 266 -17.45 -14.89 -1.78
CA CYS A 266 -17.16 -13.65 -2.50
C CYS A 266 -17.49 -13.79 -4.00
N HIS A 267 -17.07 -14.88 -4.63
CA HIS A 267 -17.37 -15.17 -6.04
C HIS A 267 -18.86 -15.39 -6.29
N ALA A 268 -19.61 -15.98 -5.35
CA ALA A 268 -21.06 -16.09 -5.45
C ALA A 268 -21.74 -14.71 -5.48
N GLU A 269 -21.27 -13.77 -4.65
CA GLU A 269 -21.76 -12.38 -4.71
C GLU A 269 -21.44 -11.74 -6.05
N VAL A 270 -20.21 -11.88 -6.55
CA VAL A 270 -19.80 -11.39 -7.87
C VAL A 270 -20.75 -11.88 -8.97
N ALA A 271 -21.01 -13.19 -9.02
CA ALA A 271 -21.93 -13.79 -9.99
C ALA A 271 -23.37 -13.27 -9.83
N ARG A 272 -23.82 -13.05 -8.59
CA ARG A 272 -25.15 -12.47 -8.31
C ARG A 272 -25.27 -11.05 -8.85
N TRP A 273 -24.24 -10.21 -8.71
CA TRP A 273 -24.22 -8.85 -9.26
C TRP A 273 -24.17 -8.83 -10.79
N GLN A 274 -23.52 -9.81 -11.43
CA GLN A 274 -23.56 -10.01 -12.89
C GLN A 274 -24.90 -10.55 -13.41
N GLY A 275 -25.79 -10.99 -12.52
CA GLY A 275 -27.07 -11.61 -12.88
C GLY A 275 -26.97 -13.10 -13.22
N ASP A 276 -25.82 -13.75 -13.04
CA ASP A 276 -25.66 -15.21 -13.15
C ASP A 276 -26.08 -15.89 -11.83
N PHE A 277 -27.39 -15.86 -11.56
CA PHE A 277 -27.98 -16.50 -10.38
C PHE A 277 -27.71 -18.02 -10.31
N PRO A 278 -27.72 -18.79 -11.42
CA PRO A 278 -27.35 -20.21 -11.39
C PRO A 278 -25.91 -20.46 -10.92
N LEU A 279 -24.94 -19.65 -11.37
CA LEU A 279 -23.57 -19.74 -10.89
C LEU A 279 -23.47 -19.33 -9.42
N ALA A 280 -24.08 -18.19 -9.05
CA ALA A 280 -24.08 -17.71 -7.67
C ALA A 280 -24.58 -18.77 -6.67
N LEU A 281 -25.69 -19.44 -6.98
CA LEU A 281 -26.26 -20.47 -6.12
C LEU A 281 -25.36 -21.72 -6.02
N ARG A 282 -24.69 -22.11 -7.11
CA ARG A 282 -23.75 -23.24 -7.10
C ARG A 282 -22.52 -22.94 -6.23
N LEU A 283 -21.96 -21.74 -6.38
CA LEU A 283 -20.80 -21.30 -5.60
C LEU A 283 -21.15 -21.16 -4.12
N ALA A 284 -22.28 -20.53 -3.79
CA ALA A 284 -22.75 -20.39 -2.41
C ALA A 284 -22.98 -21.75 -1.73
N ARG A 285 -23.53 -22.74 -2.46
CA ARG A 285 -23.68 -24.11 -1.93
C ARG A 285 -22.35 -24.80 -1.69
N ARG A 286 -21.37 -24.64 -2.58
CA ARG A 286 -20.01 -25.17 -2.37
C ARG A 286 -19.33 -24.51 -1.18
N ALA A 287 -19.50 -23.21 -0.99
CA ALA A 287 -18.94 -22.47 0.14
C ALA A 287 -19.42 -22.99 1.51
N HIS A 288 -20.68 -23.45 1.59
CA HIS A 288 -21.29 -23.94 2.83
C HIS A 288 -21.27 -25.49 2.94
N ALA A 289 -20.65 -26.19 1.99
CA ALA A 289 -20.53 -27.63 2.06
C ALA A 289 -19.57 -28.01 3.21
N PRO A 290 -19.92 -29.02 4.04
CA PRO A 290 -19.04 -29.45 5.12
C PRO A 290 -17.69 -29.93 4.55
N ALA A 291 -16.59 -29.54 5.22
CA ALA A 291 -15.23 -29.90 4.84
C ALA A 291 -15.13 -31.43 4.62
N GLY A 292 -14.85 -31.85 3.38
CA GLY A 292 -14.84 -33.25 2.94
C GLY A 292 -15.96 -33.67 1.98
N ALA A 293 -17.05 -32.91 1.86
CA ALA A 293 -18.11 -33.21 0.86
C ALA A 293 -17.69 -32.82 -0.57
N ALA A 294 -16.83 -31.81 -0.73
CA ALA A 294 -16.25 -31.42 -2.02
C ALA A 294 -15.43 -32.56 -2.65
N ASP A 295 -14.77 -33.36 -1.81
CA ASP A 295 -13.96 -34.51 -2.23
C ASP A 295 -14.84 -35.70 -2.70
N ALA A 296 -16.07 -35.80 -2.18
CA ALA A 296 -17.08 -36.74 -2.68
C ALA A 296 -17.73 -36.24 -3.98
N LEU A 297 -17.93 -34.93 -4.15
CA LEU A 297 -18.45 -34.32 -5.38
C LEU A 297 -17.45 -34.39 -6.54
N ALA A 298 -16.16 -34.16 -6.29
CA ALA A 298 -15.10 -34.31 -7.29
C ALA A 298 -14.90 -35.78 -7.71
N ARG A 299 -15.01 -36.72 -6.76
CA ARG A 299 -14.98 -38.16 -7.05
C ARG A 299 -16.25 -38.65 -7.78
N GLY A 300 -17.42 -38.09 -7.47
CA GLY A 300 -18.68 -38.39 -8.16
C GLY A 300 -18.71 -37.91 -9.63
N GLN A 301 -18.11 -36.76 -9.93
CA GLN A 301 -18.00 -36.29 -11.33
C GLN A 301 -17.03 -37.12 -12.18
N HIS A 302 -16.05 -37.79 -11.55
CA HIS A 302 -15.16 -38.74 -12.21
C HIS A 302 -15.77 -40.14 -12.38
N SER A 303 -16.74 -40.54 -11.53
CA SER A 303 -17.50 -41.78 -11.74
C SER A 303 -18.54 -41.63 -12.85
N ASP A 304 -19.28 -40.52 -12.89
CA ASP A 304 -20.27 -40.25 -13.97
C ASP A 304 -19.61 -40.25 -15.36
N ARG A 305 -18.40 -39.67 -15.48
CA ARG A 305 -17.65 -39.66 -16.74
C ARG A 305 -17.02 -41.01 -17.12
N ARG A 306 -16.94 -41.97 -16.20
CA ARG A 306 -16.52 -43.35 -16.50
C ARG A 306 -17.73 -44.18 -16.92
N ASP A 307 -18.85 -44.04 -16.23
CA ASP A 307 -20.09 -44.73 -16.59
C ASP A 307 -20.66 -44.28 -17.94
N GLU A 308 -20.52 -43.01 -18.33
CA GLU A 308 -20.88 -42.55 -19.68
C GLU A 308 -19.96 -43.14 -20.78
N ARG A 309 -18.65 -43.30 -20.52
CA ARG A 309 -17.71 -43.90 -21.49
C ARG A 309 -17.88 -45.41 -21.62
N ASP A 310 -18.29 -46.08 -20.56
CA ASP A 310 -18.58 -47.52 -20.57
C ASP A 310 -19.95 -47.81 -21.21
N ALA A 311 -20.93 -46.90 -21.07
CA ALA A 311 -22.20 -46.95 -21.78
C ALA A 311 -22.06 -46.71 -23.31
N GLU A 312 -21.17 -45.81 -23.73
CA GLU A 312 -20.85 -45.59 -25.16
C GLU A 312 -20.07 -46.76 -25.78
N ARG A 313 -19.24 -47.48 -25.01
CA ARG A 313 -18.56 -48.70 -25.49
C ARG A 313 -19.49 -49.91 -25.59
N SER A 314 -20.54 -49.98 -24.77
CA SER A 314 -21.51 -51.08 -24.80
C SER A 314 -22.55 -50.95 -25.92
N THR A 315 -22.67 -49.80 -26.57
CA THR A 315 -23.67 -49.53 -27.63
C THR A 315 -23.10 -49.56 -29.05
N GLY A 316 -21.78 -49.69 -29.23
CA GLY A 316 -21.12 -49.72 -30.54
C GLY A 316 -20.86 -51.11 -31.16
N GLY A 317 -21.29 -52.20 -30.51
CA GLY A 317 -20.95 -53.56 -30.93
C GLY A 317 -22.13 -54.40 -31.42
N GLY A 318 -22.54 -54.22 -32.68
CA GLY A 318 -23.34 -55.25 -33.35
C GLY A 318 -24.24 -54.74 -34.48
N SER A 319 -23.77 -54.89 -35.73
CA SER A 319 -24.48 -55.63 -36.80
C SER A 319 -23.86 -55.31 -38.16
N THR A 320 -22.84 -56.08 -38.57
CA THR A 320 -22.48 -56.24 -39.99
C THR A 320 -23.14 -57.52 -40.48
N VAL A 321 -24.22 -57.35 -41.24
CA VAL A 321 -24.99 -58.39 -41.92
C VAL A 321 -24.18 -58.90 -43.11
N ASP A 322 -23.96 -60.20 -43.17
CA ASP A 322 -23.41 -60.93 -44.32
C ASP A 322 -24.55 -61.70 -45.01
N PRO A 323 -24.84 -61.49 -46.31
CA PRO A 323 -25.81 -62.30 -47.03
C PRO A 323 -25.13 -63.18 -48.09
N GLY A 324 -25.36 -64.49 -48.01
CA GLY A 324 -25.40 -65.29 -49.23
C GLY A 324 -24.88 -66.73 -49.12
N GLY A 325 -25.78 -67.68 -49.34
CA GLY A 325 -25.44 -68.89 -50.10
C GLY A 325 -25.85 -70.21 -49.45
N ALA A 326 -27.04 -70.71 -49.79
CA ALA A 326 -27.27 -72.15 -49.98
C ALA A 326 -28.60 -72.37 -50.72
N ALA A 327 -28.54 -72.63 -52.03
CA ALA A 327 -29.60 -73.30 -52.77
C ALA A 327 -29.13 -74.74 -53.07
N THR A 328 -29.95 -75.72 -52.71
CA THR A 328 -29.73 -77.15 -52.97
C THR A 328 -30.89 -77.66 -53.84
N ARG A 329 -30.53 -78.43 -54.87
CA ARG A 329 -31.37 -79.27 -55.76
C ARG A 329 -32.25 -78.57 -56.79
#